data_AF-A0A7V9EL63-F1
#
_entry.id   AF-A0A7V9EL63-F1
#
_cell.length_a   1.000
_cell.length_b   1.000
_cell.length_c   1.000
_cell.angle_alpha   90.00
_cell.angle_beta   90.00
_cell.angle_gamma   90.00
#
_symmetry.space_group_name_H-M   'P 1'
#
loop_
_entity.id
_entity.type
_entity.pdbx_description
1 polymer ?
#
loop_
_entity_poly.entity_id
_entity_poly.type
_entity_poly.pdbx_seq_one_letter_code
_entity_poly.pdbx_strand_id
1 'polypeptide(L)'
;AIVIVVVGAAIAAAVKEIIEASLGGLSYGKALAFVASAAILVITFFAAMSQLEIAEAIFNGLFYAILAIVVGSAIIAVGGGGIKTMSKYWEQASSKADEEAGNMKQEAQGSKERLQQRAQERKAQAQP
;
A
#
# COMPACT_ATOMS: atom_id res chain seq x y z
N ALA A 1 17.76 -32.87 -10.47
CA ALA A 1 17.50 -32.40 -9.11
C ALA A 1 18.71 -31.72 -8.47
N ILE A 2 19.89 -32.37 -8.39
CA ILE A 2 21.06 -31.86 -7.64
C ILE A 2 21.50 -30.46 -8.06
N VAL A 3 21.61 -30.21 -9.37
CA VAL A 3 22.01 -28.88 -9.88
C VAL A 3 21.07 -27.78 -9.42
N ILE A 4 19.74 -28.02 -9.48
CA ILE A 4 18.73 -27.06 -9.02
C ILE A 4 18.90 -26.76 -7.53
N VAL A 5 19.09 -27.80 -6.71
CA VAL A 5 19.29 -27.64 -5.26
C VAL A 5 20.54 -26.81 -4.96
N VAL A 6 21.67 -27.11 -5.62
CA VAL A 6 22.93 -26.38 -5.41
C VAL A 6 22.81 -24.93 -5.84
N VAL A 7 22.29 -24.67 -7.04
CA VAL A 7 22.12 -23.32 -7.57
C VAL A 7 21.13 -22.52 -6.72
N GLY A 8 19.98 -23.11 -6.37
CA GLY A 8 18.99 -22.43 -5.55
C GLY A 8 19.46 -22.17 -4.13
N ALA A 9 20.24 -23.07 -3.52
CA ALA A 9 20.87 -22.82 -2.22
C ALA A 9 21.90 -21.68 -2.29
N ALA A 10 22.71 -21.62 -3.35
CA ALA A 10 23.65 -20.52 -3.57
C ALA A 10 22.92 -19.18 -3.73
N ILE A 11 21.83 -19.15 -4.52
CA ILE A 11 21.00 -17.96 -4.68
C ILE A 11 20.36 -17.55 -3.35
N ALA A 12 19.80 -18.50 -2.60
CA ALA A 12 19.17 -18.23 -1.30
C ALA A 12 20.17 -17.65 -0.28
N ALA A 13 21.42 -18.12 -0.29
CA ALA A 13 22.49 -17.57 0.54
C ALA A 13 22.88 -16.16 0.09
N ALA A 14 23.09 -15.96 -1.22
CA ALA A 14 23.44 -14.66 -1.78
C ALA A 14 22.36 -13.60 -1.49
N VAL A 15 21.09 -13.94 -1.68
CA VAL A 15 19.98 -13.03 -1.38
C VAL A 15 19.92 -12.70 0.11
N LYS A 16 20.13 -13.69 0.98
CA LYS A 16 20.18 -13.45 2.43
C LYS A 16 21.27 -12.44 2.78
N GLU A 17 22.48 -12.63 2.25
CA GLU A 17 23.62 -11.75 2.49
C GLU A 17 23.38 -10.34 1.96
N ILE A 18 22.82 -10.20 0.75
CA ILE A 18 22.46 -8.89 0.18
C ILE A 18 21.45 -8.16 1.07
N ILE A 19 20.42 -8.86 1.56
CA ILE A 19 19.40 -8.27 2.42
C ILE A 19 19.99 -7.88 3.78
N GLU A 20 20.79 -8.76 4.40
CA GLU A 20 21.47 -8.47 5.68
C GLU A 20 22.44 -7.30 5.56
N ALA A 21 23.21 -7.21 4.47
CA ALA A 21 24.12 -6.10 4.21
C ALA A 21 23.35 -4.78 3.96
N SER A 22 22.26 -4.85 3.19
CA SER A 22 21.46 -3.67 2.83
C SER A 22 20.65 -3.13 4.01
N LEU A 23 20.20 -4.00 4.92
CA LEU A 23 19.35 -3.65 6.06
C LEU A 23 20.06 -3.81 7.41
N GLY A 24 21.40 -3.95 7.41
CA GLY A 24 22.18 -4.35 8.59
C GLY A 24 22.06 -3.43 9.82
N GLY A 25 21.58 -2.19 9.65
CA GLY A 25 21.29 -1.27 10.75
C GLY A 25 19.89 -1.40 11.36
N LEU A 26 19.00 -2.21 10.78
CA LEU A 26 17.62 -2.38 11.22
C LEU A 26 17.45 -3.71 11.97
N SER A 27 16.79 -3.67 13.14
CA SER A 27 16.48 -4.85 13.95
C SER A 27 15.77 -5.96 13.17
N TYR A 28 14.97 -5.58 12.16
CA TYR A 28 14.22 -6.53 11.31
C TYR A 28 14.99 -7.05 10.09
N GLY A 29 16.17 -6.50 9.78
CA GLY A 29 16.94 -6.89 8.59
C GLY A 29 17.29 -8.38 8.56
N LYS A 30 17.70 -8.93 9.70
CA LYS A 30 18.00 -10.37 9.86
C LYS A 30 16.78 -11.26 9.68
N ALA A 31 15.65 -10.85 10.29
CA ALA A 31 14.41 -11.62 10.19
C ALA A 31 13.90 -11.64 8.74
N LEU A 32 13.94 -10.50 8.06
CA LEU A 32 13.52 -10.39 6.67
C LEU A 32 14.43 -11.19 5.73
N ALA A 33 15.75 -11.10 5.90
CA ALA A 33 16.71 -11.87 5.13
C ALA A 33 16.51 -13.38 5.30
N PHE A 34 16.24 -13.83 6.54
CA PHE A 34 15.94 -15.23 6.80
C PHE A 34 14.66 -15.69 6.11
N VAL A 35 13.57 -14.92 6.20
CA VAL A 35 12.30 -15.26 5.54
C VAL A 35 12.47 -15.31 4.02
N ALA A 36 13.18 -14.35 3.42
CA ALA A 36 13.45 -14.32 1.99
C ALA A 36 14.27 -15.54 1.54
N SER A 37 15.33 -15.87 2.27
CA SER A 37 16.17 -17.05 2.01
C SER A 37 15.36 -18.36 2.12
N ALA A 38 14.56 -18.50 3.19
CA ALA A 38 13.69 -19.64 3.39
C ALA A 38 12.66 -19.80 2.26
N ALA A 39 12.05 -18.71 1.80
CA ALA A 39 11.11 -18.74 0.69
C ALA A 39 11.75 -19.27 -0.61
N ILE A 40 12.97 -18.81 -0.93
CA ILE A 40 13.72 -19.28 -2.10
C ILE A 40 14.04 -20.77 -1.97
N LEU A 41 14.46 -21.23 -0.78
CA LEU A 41 14.76 -22.64 -0.53
C LEU A 41 13.52 -23.52 -0.68
N VAL A 42 12.35 -23.07 -0.19
CA VAL A 42 11.09 -23.79 -0.38
C VAL A 42 10.79 -23.92 -1.87
N ILE A 43 10.82 -22.83 -2.63
CA ILE A 43 10.56 -22.88 -4.09
C ILE A 43 11.57 -23.81 -4.80
N THR A 44 12.84 -23.73 -4.43
CA THR A 44 13.91 -24.58 -4.99
C THR A 44 13.68 -26.05 -4.68
N PHE A 45 13.30 -26.37 -3.43
CA PHE A 45 12.95 -27.73 -3.03
C PHE A 45 11.78 -28.24 -3.87
N PHE A 46 10.77 -27.40 -4.08
CA PHE A 46 9.65 -27.78 -4.93
C PHE A 46 10.08 -28.03 -6.39
N ALA A 47 10.91 -27.15 -6.96
CA ALA A 47 11.45 -27.34 -8.31
C ALA A 47 12.30 -28.61 -8.44
N ALA A 48 13.12 -28.93 -7.44
CA ALA A 48 13.98 -30.09 -7.45
C ALA A 48 13.20 -31.41 -7.36
N MET A 49 12.13 -31.45 -6.56
CA MET A 49 11.26 -32.62 -6.38
C MET A 49 10.39 -32.87 -7.62
N SER A 50 9.85 -31.82 -8.26
CA SER A 50 9.14 -31.96 -9.54
C SER A 50 10.02 -32.58 -10.62
N GLN A 51 11.32 -32.25 -10.65
CA GLN A 51 12.27 -32.86 -11.60
C GLN A 51 12.51 -34.37 -11.35
N LEU A 52 12.12 -34.92 -10.20
CA LEU A 52 12.19 -36.36 -9.91
C LEU A 52 10.93 -37.12 -10.36
N GLU A 53 9.90 -36.43 -10.85
CA GLU A 53 8.62 -37.00 -11.32
C GLU A 53 7.87 -37.87 -10.27
N ILE A 54 8.21 -37.73 -8.98
CA ILE A 54 7.54 -38.46 -7.90
C ILE A 54 6.24 -37.74 -7.54
N ALA A 55 5.11 -38.31 -7.94
CA ALA A 55 3.77 -37.79 -7.62
C ALA A 55 3.59 -36.30 -7.94
N GLU A 56 4.08 -35.88 -9.10
CA GLU A 56 4.13 -34.49 -9.53
C GLU A 56 2.78 -33.76 -9.39
N ALA A 57 1.66 -34.42 -9.69
CA ALA A 57 0.33 -33.84 -9.56
C ALA A 57 -0.01 -33.41 -8.12
N ILE A 58 0.32 -34.25 -7.13
CA ILE A 58 0.08 -33.95 -5.71
C ILE A 58 1.02 -32.83 -5.27
N PHE A 59 2.26 -32.90 -5.71
CA PHE A 59 3.31 -31.98 -5.32
C PHE A 59 3.10 -30.56 -5.87
N ASN A 60 2.78 -30.44 -7.16
CA ASN A 60 2.39 -29.18 -7.80
C ASN A 60 1.08 -28.65 -7.20
N GLY A 61 0.12 -29.53 -6.90
CA GLY A 61 -1.12 -29.16 -6.21
C GLY A 61 -0.87 -28.50 -4.85
N LEU A 62 0.01 -29.09 -4.03
CA LEU A 62 0.40 -28.52 -2.74
C LEU A 62 1.12 -27.17 -2.90
N PHE A 63 2.02 -27.06 -3.88
CA PHE A 63 2.72 -25.80 -4.17
C PHE A 63 1.73 -24.67 -4.49
N TYR A 64 0.77 -24.93 -5.38
CA TYR A 64 -0.26 -23.95 -5.72
C TYR A 64 -1.16 -23.61 -4.54
N ALA A 65 -1.50 -24.57 -3.68
CA ALA A 65 -2.29 -24.30 -2.49
C ALA A 65 -1.58 -23.33 -1.52
N ILE A 66 -0.29 -23.54 -1.27
CA ILE A 66 0.52 -22.65 -0.42
C ILE A 66 0.61 -21.26 -1.06
N LEU A 67 0.89 -21.18 -2.36
CA LEU A 67 0.93 -19.90 -3.07
C LEU A 67 -0.43 -19.19 -3.02
N ALA A 68 -1.54 -19.89 -3.16
CA ALA A 68 -2.88 -19.32 -3.06
C ALA A 68 -3.13 -18.72 -1.68
N ILE A 69 -2.65 -19.36 -0.60
CA ILE A 69 -2.76 -18.82 0.76
C ILE A 69 -1.93 -17.54 0.90
N VAL A 70 -0.67 -17.55 0.42
CA VAL A 70 0.22 -16.38 0.52
C VAL A 70 -0.32 -15.22 -0.30
N VAL A 71 -0.65 -15.45 -1.57
CA VAL A 71 -1.19 -14.43 -2.47
C VAL A 71 -2.56 -13.96 -1.99
N GLY A 72 -3.45 -14.87 -1.62
CA GLY A 72 -4.78 -14.54 -1.11
C GLY A 72 -4.74 -13.69 0.16
N SER A 73 -3.91 -14.06 1.14
CA SER A 73 -3.72 -13.27 2.36
C SER A 73 -3.10 -11.91 2.08
N ALA A 74 -2.12 -11.82 1.17
CA ALA A 74 -1.51 -10.55 0.76
C ALA A 74 -2.53 -9.62 0.11
N ILE A 75 -3.36 -10.13 -0.81
CA ILE A 75 -4.45 -9.37 -1.45
C ILE A 75 -5.41 -8.83 -0.39
N ILE A 76 -5.83 -9.67 0.56
CA ILE A 76 -6.75 -9.26 1.63
C ILE A 76 -6.09 -8.23 2.56
N ALA A 77 -4.82 -8.40 2.93
CA ALA A 77 -4.11 -7.48 3.80
C ALA A 77 -3.95 -6.09 3.15
N VAL A 78 -3.58 -6.04 1.87
CA VAL A 78 -3.44 -4.79 1.12
C VAL A 78 -4.80 -4.14 0.86
N GLY A 79 -5.79 -4.93 0.40
CA GLY A 79 -7.12 -4.45 0.07
C GLY A 79 -7.92 -4.00 1.30
N GLY A 80 -8.00 -4.84 2.33
CA GLY A 80 -8.72 -4.55 3.57
C GLY A 80 -8.06 -3.47 4.43
N GLY A 81 -6.72 -3.42 4.46
CA GLY A 81 -5.97 -2.40 5.19
C GLY A 81 -6.05 -1.00 4.55
N GLY A 82 -6.17 -0.94 3.22
CA GLY A 82 -6.27 0.32 2.47
C GLY A 82 -7.51 1.14 2.81
N ILE A 83 -8.64 0.50 3.13
CA ILE A 83 -9.91 1.18 3.41
C ILE A 83 -9.79 2.11 4.62
N LYS A 84 -9.17 1.66 5.71
CA LYS A 84 -8.99 2.47 6.94
C LYS A 84 -8.03 3.64 6.73
N THR A 85 -7.03 3.48 5.87
CA THR A 85 -6.10 4.55 5.53
C THR A 85 -6.79 5.56 4.62
N MET A 86 -7.60 5.08 3.66
CA MET A 86 -8.30 5.93 2.72
C MET A 86 -9.40 6.75 3.39
N SER A 87 -10.12 6.19 4.38
CA SER A 87 -11.12 6.94 5.14
C SER A 87 -10.54 8.20 5.79
N LYS A 88 -9.31 8.12 6.35
CA LYS A 88 -8.62 9.28 6.92
C LYS A 88 -8.33 10.38 5.90
N TYR A 89 -7.97 10.01 4.67
CA TYR A 89 -7.71 10.98 3.61
C TYR A 89 -9.01 11.65 3.14
N TRP A 90 -10.11 10.90 3.05
CA TRP A 90 -11.44 11.45 2.73
C TRP A 90 -11.96 12.38 3.84
N GLU A 91 -11.75 12.04 5.11
CA GLU A 91 -12.10 12.90 6.24
C GLU A 91 -11.30 14.22 6.20
N GLN A 92 -10.00 14.17 5.90
CA GLN A 92 -9.19 15.38 5.75
C GLN A 92 -9.60 16.23 4.55
N ALA A 93 -9.97 15.60 3.43
CA ALA A 93 -10.50 16.31 2.26
C ALA A 93 -11.85 16.99 2.57
N SER A 94 -12.74 16.31 3.32
CA SER A 94 -14.01 16.87 3.76
C SER A 94 -13.81 18.06 4.69
N SER A 95 -12.90 17.96 5.65
CA SER A 95 -12.63 19.06 6.60
C SER A 95 -12.11 20.32 5.89
N LYS A 96 -11.30 20.16 4.84
CA LYS A 96 -10.83 21.30 4.02
C LYS A 96 -11.96 21.91 3.20
N ALA A 97 -12.85 21.08 2.65
CA ALA A 97 -14.02 21.56 1.92
C ALA A 97 -14.98 22.35 2.82
N ASP A 98 -15.19 21.90 4.07
CA ASP A 98 -16.02 22.61 5.04
C ASP A 98 -15.41 23.97 5.46
N GLU A 99 -14.09 24.03 5.60
CA GLU A 99 -13.38 25.27 5.94
C GLU A 99 -13.42 26.30 4.80
N GLU A 100 -13.22 25.86 3.55
CA GLU A 100 -13.38 26.72 2.36
C GLU A 100 -14.84 27.17 2.16
N ALA A 101 -15.82 26.30 2.42
CA ALA A 101 -17.24 26.67 2.34
C ALA A 101 -17.63 27.73 3.38
N GLY A 102 -17.03 27.67 4.58
CA GLY A 102 -17.18 28.68 5.63
C GLY A 102 -16.64 30.05 5.21
N ASN A 103 -15.42 30.08 4.67
CA ASN A 103 -14.79 31.31 4.20
C ASN A 103 -15.55 31.94 3.02
N MET A 104 -16.03 31.11 2.09
CA MET A 104 -16.82 31.58 0.94
C MET A 104 -18.16 32.19 1.35
N LYS A 105 -18.80 31.65 2.40
CA LYS A 105 -20.01 32.24 3.00
C LYS A 105 -19.74 33.59 3.66
N GLN A 106 -18.63 33.74 4.39
CA GLN A 106 -18.26 35.01 5.02
C GLN A 106 -17.96 36.09 3.97
N GLU A 107 -17.23 35.73 2.91
CA GLU A 107 -16.89 36.65 1.83
C GLU A 107 -18.14 37.08 1.03
N ALA A 108 -19.08 36.16 0.81
CA ALA A 108 -20.37 36.45 0.19
C ALA A 108 -21.24 37.38 1.05
N GLN A 109 -21.26 37.20 2.37
CA GLN A 109 -21.98 38.10 3.29
C GLN A 109 -21.40 39.52 3.27
N GLY A 110 -20.07 39.65 3.39
CA GLY A 110 -19.40 40.96 3.33
C GLY A 110 -19.60 41.68 1.99
N SER A 111 -19.65 40.94 0.87
CA SER A 111 -19.97 41.52 -0.44
C SER A 111 -21.41 42.04 -0.53
N LYS A 112 -22.37 41.32 0.05
CA LYS A 112 -23.79 41.69 0.06
C LYS A 112 -24.03 42.97 0.87
N GLU A 113 -23.36 43.13 2.01
CA GLU A 113 -23.41 44.33 2.85
C GLU A 113 -22.85 45.56 2.12
N ARG A 114 -21.71 45.42 1.44
CA ARG A 114 -21.11 46.51 0.63
C ARG A 114 -21.98 46.95 -0.55
N LEU A 115 -22.72 46.01 -1.15
CA LEU A 115 -23.67 46.31 -2.22
C LEU A 115 -24.91 47.05 -1.68
N GLN A 116 -25.39 46.69 -0.49
CA GLN A 116 -26.49 47.38 0.16
C GLN A 116 -26.13 48.81 0.57
N GLN A 117 -24.93 49.02 1.12
CA GLN A 117 -24.43 50.36 1.44
C GLN A 117 -24.36 51.25 0.19
N ARG A 118 -23.76 50.77 -0.91
CA ARG A 118 -23.74 51.51 -2.18
C ARG A 118 -25.12 51.75 -2.79
N ALA A 119 -26.06 50.85 -2.57
CA ALA A 119 -27.45 51.04 -3.00
C ALA A 119 -28.17 52.12 -2.16
N GLN A 120 -27.89 52.20 -0.86
CA GLN A 120 -28.43 53.23 0.02
C GLN A 120 -27.84 54.62 -0.28
N GLU A 121 -26.52 54.71 -0.48
CA GLU A 121 -25.85 55.97 -0.87
C GLU A 121 -26.39 56.52 -2.19
N ARG A 122 -26.59 55.66 -3.20
CA ARG A 122 -27.18 56.09 -4.47
C ARG A 122 -28.64 56.51 -4.35
N LYS A 123 -29.41 55.91 -3.44
CA LYS A 123 -30.78 56.35 -3.15
C LYS A 123 -30.82 57.70 -2.44
N ALA A 124 -29.87 57.96 -1.54
CA ALA A 124 -29.75 59.26 -0.87
C ALA A 124 -29.31 60.39 -1.82
N GLN A 125 -28.48 60.08 -2.82
CA GLN A 125 -28.07 61.05 -3.85
C GLN A 125 -29.12 61.30 -4.94
N ALA A 126 -30.07 60.37 -5.14
CA ALA A 126 -31.09 60.47 -6.17
C ALA A 126 -32.40 61.13 -5.70
N GLN A 127 -32.44 61.70 -4.49
CA GLN A 127 -33.61 62.39 -3.95
C GLN A 127 -33.36 63.92 -3.99
N PRO A 128 -33.84 64.61 -5.05
CA PRO A 128 -33.82 66.08 -5.14
C PRO A 128 -34.91 66.73 -4.28
#